data_AF-U2QXI5-F1
#
_entry.id   AF-U2QXI5-F1
#
_cell.length_a   1.000
_cell.length_b   1.000
_cell.length_c   1.000
_cell.angle_alpha   90.00
_cell.angle_beta   90.00
_cell.angle_gamma   90.00
#
_symmetry.space_group_name_H-M   'P 1'
#
loop_
_entity.id
_entity.type
_entity.pdbx_description
1 polymer ?
#
loop_
_entity_poly.entity_id
_entity_poly.type
_entity_poly.pdbx_seq_one_letter_code
_entity_poly.pdbx_strand_id
1 'polypeptide(L)'
;MWGVFVKGYIEERAMEIARYIIDNNATVRQAAKKYGISKSTVHKDITERLRQISPALAVKTRVVLDVNKSERHIRGGMATREKYLHQHHI
;
A
#
# COMPACT_ATOMS: atom_id res chain seq x y z
N MET A 1 -18.47 7.52 24.18
CA MET A 1 -17.47 8.52 23.74
C MET A 1 -16.21 7.90 23.07
N TRP A 2 -16.15 6.59 22.82
CA TRP A 2 -14.99 5.95 22.17
C TRP A 2 -14.99 6.03 20.63
N GLY A 3 -16.15 6.27 20.01
CA GLY A 3 -16.30 6.24 18.55
C GLY A 3 -15.68 7.43 17.80
N VAL A 4 -15.49 8.57 18.45
CA VAL A 4 -14.99 9.80 17.80
C VAL A 4 -13.47 9.73 17.62
N PHE A 5 -12.72 9.35 18.66
CA PHE A 5 -11.25 9.26 18.62
C PHE A 5 -10.74 8.15 17.69
N VAL A 6 -11.43 6.99 17.66
CA VAL A 6 -11.07 5.88 16.77
C VAL A 6 -11.26 6.26 15.30
N LYS A 7 -12.29 7.06 15.00
CA LYS A 7 -12.57 7.52 13.64
C LYS A 7 -11.46 8.46 13.14
N GLY A 8 -11.04 9.42 13.94
CA GLY A 8 -9.95 10.34 13.62
C GLY A 8 -8.61 9.63 13.33
N TYR A 9 -8.22 8.68 14.19
CA TYR A 9 -6.98 7.90 14.00
C TYR A 9 -6.97 7.10 12.69
N ILE A 10 -8.12 6.52 12.29
CA ILE A 10 -8.22 5.76 11.03
C ILE A 10 -8.15 6.69 9.82
N GLU A 11 -8.75 7.88 9.91
CA GLU A 11 -8.74 8.87 8.82
C GLU A 11 -7.33 9.41 8.58
N GLU A 12 -6.63 9.78 9.65
CA GLU A 12 -5.24 10.24 9.61
C GLU A 12 -4.32 9.15 9.03
N ARG A 13 -4.43 7.91 9.54
CA ARG A 13 -3.67 6.76 9.03
C ARG A 13 -3.91 6.55 7.54
N ALA A 14 -5.16 6.61 7.06
CA ALA A 14 -5.45 6.40 5.64
C ALA A 14 -4.77 7.46 4.76
N MET A 15 -4.74 8.71 5.21
CA MET A 15 -4.05 9.80 4.49
C MET A 15 -2.53 9.64 4.49
N GLU A 16 -1.93 9.26 5.62
CA GLU A 16 -0.48 9.03 5.74
C GLU A 16 -0.01 7.88 4.85
N ILE A 17 -0.73 6.76 4.86
CA ILE A 17 -0.42 5.61 4.01
C ILE A 17 -0.53 6.01 2.53
N ALA A 18 -1.56 6.77 2.15
CA ALA A 18 -1.76 7.24 0.78
C ALA A 18 -0.62 8.15 0.31
N ARG A 19 -0.22 9.13 1.13
CA ARG A 19 0.93 9.99 0.85
C ARG A 19 2.21 9.17 0.70
N TYR A 20 2.48 8.25 1.61
CA TYR A 20 3.63 7.37 1.50
C TYR A 20 3.66 6.55 0.21
N ILE A 21 2.51 6.00 -0.20
CA ILE A 21 2.38 5.26 -1.46
C ILE A 21 2.74 6.16 -2.65
N ILE A 22 2.24 7.39 -2.68
CA ILE A 22 2.52 8.34 -3.77
C ILE A 22 4.00 8.74 -3.77
N ASP A 23 4.51 9.22 -2.64
CA ASP A 23 5.84 9.82 -2.54
C ASP A 23 6.96 8.80 -2.80
N ASN A 24 6.70 7.51 -2.56
CA ASN A 24 7.69 6.45 -2.68
C ASN A 24 7.37 5.46 -3.82
N ASN A 25 6.34 5.74 -4.62
CA ASN A 25 5.77 4.78 -5.59
C ASN A 25 5.51 3.39 -4.96
N ALA A 26 5.19 3.36 -3.67
CA ALA A 26 5.27 2.15 -2.86
C ALA A 26 4.06 1.23 -3.04
N THR A 27 4.30 -0.06 -2.94
CA THR A 27 3.24 -1.07 -3.04
C THR A 27 2.48 -1.22 -1.74
N VAL A 28 1.24 -1.73 -1.81
CA VAL A 28 0.45 -2.09 -0.62
C VAL A 28 1.23 -2.97 0.36
N ARG A 29 2.08 -3.88 -0.14
CA ARG A 29 2.91 -4.76 0.71
C ARG A 29 4.03 -4.01 1.41
N GLN A 30 4.68 -3.07 0.73
CA GLN A 30 5.71 -2.21 1.34
C GLN A 30 5.10 -1.27 2.37
N ALA A 31 3.95 -0.67 2.08
CA ALA A 31 3.22 0.15 3.04
C ALA A 31 2.81 -0.66 4.28
N ALA A 32 2.25 -1.86 4.10
CA ALA A 32 1.91 -2.76 5.20
C ALA A 32 3.12 -3.04 6.12
N LYS A 33 4.28 -3.34 5.53
CA LYS A 33 5.53 -3.54 6.28
C LYS A 33 5.98 -2.29 7.02
N LYS A 34 5.91 -1.11 6.39
CA LYS A 34 6.34 0.16 7.01
C LYS A 34 5.47 0.55 8.21
N TYR A 35 4.15 0.42 8.08
CA TYR A 35 3.20 0.84 9.12
C TYR A 35 2.86 -0.26 10.13
N GLY A 36 3.46 -1.45 10.02
CA GLY A 36 3.24 -2.54 10.96
C GLY A 36 1.80 -3.08 10.98
N ILE A 37 1.07 -2.96 9.87
CA ILE A 37 -0.33 -3.38 9.75
C ILE A 37 -0.51 -4.39 8.62
N SER A 38 -1.62 -5.13 8.66
CA SER A 38 -1.89 -6.13 7.63
C SER A 38 -2.08 -5.48 6.24
N LYS A 39 -1.68 -6.20 5.19
CA LYS A 39 -1.95 -5.83 3.79
C LYS A 39 -3.43 -5.54 3.55
N SER A 40 -4.32 -6.34 4.13
CA SER A 40 -5.77 -6.17 3.99
C SER A 40 -6.26 -4.89 4.64
N THR A 41 -5.67 -4.50 5.78
CA THR A 41 -5.95 -3.22 6.45
C THR A 41 -5.54 -2.04 5.57
N VAL A 42 -4.32 -2.06 5.03
CA VAL A 42 -3.85 -1.04 4.06
C VAL A 42 -4.79 -0.96 2.87
N HIS A 43 -5.17 -2.11 2.29
CA HIS A 43 -6.05 -2.12 1.13
C HIS A 43 -7.39 -1.47 1.45
N LYS A 44 -8.04 -1.85 2.55
CA LYS A 44 -9.31 -1.27 2.99
C LYS A 44 -9.21 0.23 3.22
N ASP A 45 -8.13 0.68 3.85
CA ASP A 45 -7.88 2.10 4.10
C ASP A 45 -7.77 2.89 2.80
N ILE A 46 -7.03 2.38 1.82
CA ILE A 46 -6.73 3.09 0.57
C ILE A 46 -7.89 3.01 -0.45
N THR A 47 -8.59 1.87 -0.54
CA THR A 47 -9.60 1.67 -1.59
C THR A 47 -11.01 2.08 -1.18
N GLU A 48 -11.34 1.97 0.11
CA GLU A 48 -12.68 2.29 0.63
C GLU A 48 -12.67 3.59 1.41
N ARG A 49 -11.87 3.68 2.48
CA ARG A 49 -11.92 4.78 3.44
C ARG A 49 -11.38 6.08 2.86
N LEU A 50 -10.23 6.03 2.19
CA LEU A 50 -9.58 7.20 1.61
C LEU A 50 -10.48 7.92 0.59
N ARG A 51 -11.32 7.18 -0.15
CA ARG A 51 -12.26 7.80 -1.10
C ARG A 51 -13.30 8.67 -0.39
N GLN A 52 -13.73 8.28 0.80
CA GLN A 52 -14.68 9.04 1.61
C GLN A 52 -14.02 10.26 2.29
N ILE A 53 -12.75 10.13 2.65
CA ILE A 53 -11.98 11.16 3.38
C ILE A 53 -11.41 12.21 2.42
N SER A 54 -10.75 11.77 1.36
CA SER A 54 -10.08 12.64 0.37
C SER A 54 -10.14 12.02 -1.03
N PRO A 55 -11.19 12.34 -1.82
CA PRO A 55 -11.35 11.84 -3.19
C PRO A 55 -10.14 12.17 -4.09
N ALA A 56 -9.58 13.38 -3.96
CA ALA A 56 -8.44 13.80 -4.76
C ALA A 56 -7.18 12.96 -4.48
N LEU A 57 -6.92 12.65 -3.20
CA LEU A 57 -5.79 11.81 -2.81
C LEU A 57 -6.01 10.35 -3.23
N ALA A 58 -7.25 9.87 -3.18
CA ALA A 58 -7.61 8.54 -3.66
C ALA A 58 -7.34 8.36 -5.16
N VAL A 59 -7.66 9.36 -5.98
CA VAL A 59 -7.37 9.33 -7.43
C VAL A 59 -5.86 9.26 -7.69
N LYS A 60 -5.06 10.12 -7.03
CA LYS A 60 -3.60 10.10 -7.16
C LYS A 60 -2.99 8.76 -6.74
N THR A 61 -3.44 8.24 -5.60
CA THR A 61 -2.99 6.94 -5.09
C THR A 61 -3.34 5.81 -6.05
N ARG A 62 -4.51 5.89 -6.70
CA ARG A 62 -4.95 4.89 -7.67
C ARG A 62 -4.01 4.77 -8.87
N VAL A 63 -3.53 5.90 -9.40
CA VAL A 63 -2.58 5.90 -10.53
C VAL A 63 -1.33 5.08 -10.18
N VAL A 64 -0.75 5.33 -9.01
CA VAL A 64 0.44 4.60 -8.51
C VAL A 64 0.15 3.11 -8.32
N LEU A 65 -1.03 2.76 -7.80
CA LEU A 65 -1.42 1.36 -7.60
C LEU A 65 -1.63 0.63 -8.93
N ASP A 66 -2.15 1.29 -9.95
CA ASP A 66 -2.38 0.70 -11.27
C ASP A 66 -1.05 0.45 -12.00
N VAL A 67 -0.08 1.38 -11.92
CA VAL A 67 1.30 1.16 -12.39
C VAL A 67 1.95 -0.02 -11.65
N ASN A 68 1.85 -0.03 -10.32
CA ASN A 68 2.36 -1.14 -9.52
C ASN A 68 1.74 -2.50 -9.89
N LYS A 69 0.46 -2.51 -10.31
CA LYS A 69 -0.25 -3.70 -10.74
C LYS A 69 0.26 -4.17 -12.10
N SER A 70 0.49 -3.27 -13.06
CA SER A 70 1.04 -3.64 -14.37
C SER A 70 2.45 -4.20 -14.23
N GLU A 71 3.31 -3.60 -13.40
CA GLU A 71 4.71 -4.04 -13.20
C GLU A 71 4.87 -5.27 -12.29
N ARG A 72 3.77 -5.82 -11.74
CA ARG A 72 3.83 -6.94 -10.79
C ARG A 72 4.53 -8.16 -11.38
N HIS A 73 4.28 -8.47 -12.66
CA HIS A 73 4.85 -9.64 -13.31
C HIS A 73 6.36 -9.51 -13.47
N ILE A 74 6.87 -8.31 -13.75
CA ILE A 74 8.31 -8.01 -13.80
C ILE A 74 8.95 -8.30 -12.44
N ARG A 75 8.38 -7.75 -11.37
CA ARG A 75 8.86 -7.99 -10.00
C ARG A 75 8.73 -9.46 -9.58
N GLY A 76 7.68 -10.15 -10.03
CA GLY A 76 7.51 -11.59 -9.82
C GLY A 76 8.60 -12.40 -10.51
N GLY A 77 8.94 -12.06 -11.76
CA GLY A 77 10.04 -12.69 -12.49
C GLY A 77 11.39 -12.52 -11.80
N MET A 78 11.69 -11.29 -11.32
CA MET A 78 12.91 -11.02 -10.56
C MET A 78 12.96 -11.83 -9.24
N ALA A 79 11.85 -11.87 -8.49
CA ALA A 79 11.79 -12.64 -7.24
C ALA A 79 12.01 -14.15 -7.47
N THR A 80 11.47 -14.72 -8.55
CA THR A 80 11.74 -16.11 -8.93
C THR A 80 13.21 -16.31 -9.27
N ARG A 81 13.79 -15.45 -10.12
CA ARG A 81 15.21 -15.51 -10.48
C ARG A 81 16.12 -15.46 -9.25
N GLU A 82 15.89 -14.51 -8.35
CA GLU A 82 16.65 -14.36 -7.10
C GLU A 82 16.57 -15.61 -6.21
N LYS A 83 15.37 -16.19 -6.07
CA LYS A 83 15.16 -17.43 -5.30
C LYS A 83 16.04 -18.56 -5.82
N TYR A 84 16.08 -18.80 -7.13
CA TYR A 84 16.88 -19.88 -7.72
C TYR A 84 18.39 -19.60 -7.66
N LEU A 85 18.81 -18.34 -7.87
CA LEU A 85 20.21 -17.96 -7.67
C LEU A 85 20.66 -18.22 -6.23
N HIS A 86 19.87 -17.83 -5.22
CA HIS A 86 20.20 -18.12 -3.82
C HIS A 86 20.24 -19.62 -3.52
N GLN A 87 19.39 -20.43 -4.16
CA GLN A 87 19.37 -21.89 -3.96
C GLN A 87 20.57 -22.61 -4.57
N HIS A 88 21.17 -22.08 -5.64
CA HIS A 88 22.34 -22.68 -6.28
C HIS A 88 23.69 -22.28 -5.65
N HIS A 89 23.70 -21.27 -4.77
CA HIS A 89 24.89 -20.78 -4.07
C HIS A 89 25.04 -21.37 -2.65
N ILE A 90 24.35 -22.48 -2.34
CA ILE A 90 24.44 -23.24 -1.09
C ILE A 90 24.96 -24.64 -1.39
#